data_AF-H6NS56-F1
#
_entry.id   AF-H6NS56-F1
#
_cell.length_a   1.000
_cell.length_b   1.000
_cell.length_c   1.000
_cell.angle_alpha   90.00
_cell.angle_beta   90.00
_cell.angle_gamma   90.00
#
_symmetry.space_group_name_H-M   'P 1'
#
loop_
_entity.id
_entity.type
_entity.pdbx_description
1 polymer ?
#
loop_
_entity_poly.entity_id
_entity_poly.type
_entity_poly.pdbx_seq_one_letter_code
_entity_poly.pdbx_strand_id
1 'polypeptide(L)'
;MHAGYTARRAKAPAACEVLIVEDDNISRRVLHTILAQLGFGHIDMEDNGEAAVSAAAAKRYDLIFMDLRLPVLDGLSAARRIMADCEGQRPVMIAVTTNTLPEIKQQCMAAGMADYIIKPYYKATLVEVLDHYFPVVL
;
A
#
# COMPACT_ATOMS: atom_id res chain seq x y z
N MET A 1 0.66 -10.78 -16.12
CA MET A 1 1.99 -10.15 -15.95
C MET A 1 1.89 -8.69 -16.39
N HIS A 2 1.84 -7.74 -15.45
CA HIS A 2 1.82 -6.30 -15.79
C HIS A 2 3.26 -5.81 -15.96
N ALA A 3 3.57 -5.33 -17.16
CA ALA A 3 4.88 -4.82 -17.56
C ALA A 3 5.17 -3.51 -16.82
N GLY A 4 6.04 -3.55 -15.81
CA GLY A 4 6.45 -2.35 -15.07
C GLY A 4 7.18 -2.61 -13.76
N TYR A 5 6.97 -3.78 -13.15
CA TYR A 5 7.72 -4.19 -11.96
C TYR A 5 8.91 -5.04 -12.41
N THR A 6 10.08 -4.43 -12.59
CA THR A 6 11.33 -5.21 -12.73
C THR A 6 11.47 -6.04 -11.46
N ALA A 7 11.59 -7.36 -11.63
CA ALA A 7 11.57 -8.33 -10.56
C ALA A 7 12.73 -8.11 -9.58
N ARG A 8 12.50 -7.26 -8.57
CA ARG A 8 13.31 -7.27 -7.36
C ARG A 8 13.15 -8.66 -6.75
N ARG A 9 14.23 -9.24 -6.23
CA ARG A 9 14.12 -10.44 -5.39
C ARG A 9 13.14 -10.08 -4.28
N ALA A 10 11.97 -10.71 -4.28
CA ALA A 10 10.90 -10.37 -3.36
C ALA A 10 11.45 -10.50 -1.93
N LYS A 11 11.45 -9.37 -1.20
CA LYS A 11 11.98 -9.30 0.14
C LYS A 11 11.04 -10.12 1.05
N ALA A 12 11.61 -10.90 1.97
CA ALA A 12 10.79 -11.65 2.91
C ALA A 12 9.97 -10.67 3.77
N PRO A 13 8.72 -11.01 4.16
CA PRO A 13 7.85 -10.11 4.93
C PRO A 13 8.53 -9.48 6.16
N ALA A 14 9.31 -10.27 6.90
CA ALA A 14 10.01 -9.82 8.10
C ALA A 14 11.05 -8.72 7.87
N ALA A 15 11.53 -8.58 6.63
CA ALA A 15 12.48 -7.54 6.28
C ALA A 15 11.80 -6.34 5.60
N CYS A 16 10.56 -6.44 5.12
CA CYS A 16 9.88 -5.37 4.39
C CYS A 16 9.54 -4.16 5.26
N GLU A 17 9.88 -2.97 4.76
CA GLU A 17 9.38 -1.70 5.31
C GLU A 17 7.98 -1.43 4.74
N VAL A 18 6.98 -1.36 5.62
CA VAL A 18 5.57 -1.17 5.25
C VAL A 18 5.04 0.15 5.79
N LEU A 19 4.24 0.84 4.97
CA LEU A 19 3.46 1.99 5.40
C LEU A 19 1.96 1.69 5.24
N ILE A 20 1.18 1.94 6.28
CA ILE A 20 -0.29 1.94 6.23
C ILE A 20 -0.77 3.39 6.31
N VAL A 21 -1.60 3.82 5.36
CA VAL A 21 -2.20 5.16 5.33
C VAL A 21 -3.71 5.03 5.35
N GLU A 22 -4.32 5.32 6.51
CA GLU A 22 -5.74 5.10 6.79
C GLU A 22 -6.17 6.02 7.95
N ASP A 23 -7.21 6.82 7.73
CA ASP A 23 -7.70 7.78 8.73
C ASP A 23 -8.61 7.11 9.79
N ASP A 24 -9.31 6.03 9.42
CA ASP A 24 -10.09 5.26 10.38
C ASP A 24 -9.17 4.39 11.29
N ASN A 25 -9.13 4.75 12.57
CA ASN A 25 -8.24 4.12 13.54
C ASN A 25 -8.50 2.60 13.72
N ILE A 26 -9.75 2.14 13.56
CA ILE A 26 -10.10 0.72 13.67
C ILE A 26 -9.58 -0.03 12.45
N SER A 27 -9.92 0.44 11.25
CA SER A 27 -9.49 -0.06 9.95
C SER A 27 -7.96 -0.17 9.89
N ARG A 28 -7.24 0.88 10.31
CA ARG A 28 -5.77 0.93 10.34
C ARG A 28 -5.19 -0.14 11.24
N ARG A 29 -5.76 -0.32 12.44
CA ARG A 29 -5.32 -1.35 13.41
C ARG A 29 -5.63 -2.77 12.94
N VAL A 30 -6.76 -2.99 12.26
CA VAL A 30 -7.10 -4.29 11.67
C VAL A 30 -6.08 -4.68 10.61
N LEU A 31 -5.78 -3.76 9.67
CA LEU A 31 -4.77 -3.99 8.63
C LEU A 31 -3.39 -4.28 9.23
N HIS A 32 -2.94 -3.47 10.20
CA HIS A 32 -1.69 -3.70 10.93
C HIS A 32 -1.65 -5.11 11.56
N THR A 33 -2.73 -5.50 12.26
CA THR A 33 -2.81 -6.80 12.94
C THR A 33 -2.68 -7.96 11.96
N ILE A 34 -3.36 -7.89 10.82
CA ILE A 34 -3.27 -8.93 9.80
C ILE A 34 -1.87 -8.99 9.20
N LEU A 35 -1.26 -7.85 8.86
CA LEU A 35 0.10 -7.81 8.32
C LEU A 35 1.14 -8.37 9.30
N ALA A 36 1.01 -8.05 10.58
CA ALA A 36 1.87 -8.62 11.61
C ALA A 36 1.73 -10.17 11.68
N GLN A 37 0.50 -10.69 11.57
CA GLN A 37 0.25 -12.14 11.50
C GLN A 37 0.82 -12.79 10.23
N LEU A 38 1.00 -12.04 9.15
CA LEU A 38 1.64 -12.48 7.90
C LEU A 38 3.18 -12.31 7.93
N GLY A 39 3.73 -11.90 9.07
CA GLY A 39 5.18 -11.82 9.29
C GLY A 39 5.81 -10.49 8.92
N PHE A 40 5.04 -9.44 8.62
CA PHE A 40 5.58 -8.09 8.44
C PHE A 40 5.95 -7.47 9.80
N GLY A 41 7.24 -7.18 10.00
CA GLY A 41 7.77 -6.71 11.29
C GLY A 41 8.00 -5.20 11.39
N HIS A 42 8.10 -4.50 10.26
CA HIS A 42 8.39 -3.06 10.20
C HIS A 42 7.22 -2.34 9.54
N ILE A 43 6.28 -1.84 10.34
CA ILE A 43 5.04 -1.24 9.88
C ILE A 43 4.88 0.14 10.51
N ASP A 44 4.95 1.17 9.68
CA ASP A 44 4.58 2.54 10.06
C ASP A 44 3.12 2.81 9.69
N MET A 45 2.52 3.79 10.37
CA MET A 45 1.09 4.09 10.28
C MET A 45 0.88 5.60 10.24
N GLU A 46 0.20 6.08 9.22
CA GLU A 46 -0.22 7.47 9.05
C GLU A 46 -1.74 7.56 8.86
N ASP A 47 -2.32 8.73 9.14
CA ASP A 47 -3.79 8.96 9.05
C ASP A 47 -4.20 9.94 7.95
N ASN A 48 -3.26 10.45 7.16
CA ASN A 48 -3.55 11.42 6.11
C ASN A 48 -2.51 11.37 4.99
N GLY A 49 -2.87 11.89 3.81
CA GLY A 49 -2.01 11.78 2.63
C GLY A 49 -0.74 12.63 2.69
N GLU A 50 -0.73 13.75 3.42
CA GLU A 50 0.45 14.63 3.51
C GLU A 50 1.51 14.02 4.44
N ALA A 51 1.06 13.39 5.54
CA ALA A 51 1.92 12.61 6.41
C ALA A 51 2.51 11.40 5.66
N ALA A 52 1.72 10.74 4.80
CA ALA A 52 2.23 9.66 3.96
C ALA A 52 3.33 10.11 2.98
N VAL A 53 3.15 11.27 2.33
CA VAL A 53 4.18 11.87 1.47
C VAL A 53 5.44 12.19 2.27
N SER A 54 5.28 12.81 3.44
CA SER A 54 6.39 13.15 4.33
C SER A 54 7.15 11.90 4.80
N ALA A 55 6.44 10.84 5.17
CA ALA A 55 7.02 9.57 5.60
C ALA A 55 7.81 8.90 4.44
N ALA A 56 7.26 8.89 3.24
CA ALA A 56 7.90 8.31 2.06
C ALA A 56 9.10 9.13 1.56
N ALA A 57 9.14 10.43 1.84
CA ALA A 57 10.32 11.27 1.60
C ALA A 57 11.43 11.02 2.66
N ALA A 58 11.05 10.74 3.90
CA ALA A 58 11.99 10.52 5.01
C ALA A 58 12.68 9.15 4.94
N LYS A 59 11.99 8.11 4.48
CA LYS A 59 12.58 6.78 4.27
C LYS A 59 11.89 6.01 3.15
N ARG A 60 12.56 4.95 2.68
CA ARG A 60 12.04 4.09 1.62
C ARG A 60 11.16 2.99 2.21
N TYR A 61 10.00 2.79 1.57
CA TYR A 61 9.10 1.65 1.84
C TYR A 61 9.19 0.63 0.71
N ASP A 62 9.03 -0.64 1.07
CA ASP A 62 8.87 -1.73 0.11
C ASP A 62 7.38 -1.90 -0.28
N LEU A 63 6.47 -1.57 0.65
CA LEU A 63 5.02 -1.74 0.51
C LEU A 63 4.27 -0.56 1.14
N ILE A 64 3.26 -0.03 0.44
CA ILE A 64 2.36 1.01 0.94
C ILE A 64 0.91 0.58 0.72
N PHE A 65 0.11 0.57 1.78
CA PHE A 65 -1.35 0.54 1.68
C PHE A 65 -1.89 1.96 1.77
N MET A 66 -2.64 2.41 0.76
CA MET A 66 -3.12 3.78 0.64
C MET A 66 -4.64 3.83 0.54
N ASP A 67 -5.33 4.33 1.57
CA ASP A 67 -6.74 4.69 1.41
C ASP A 67 -6.88 5.82 0.38
N LEU A 68 -7.87 5.70 -0.52
CA LEU A 68 -8.20 6.74 -1.49
C LEU A 68 -8.86 7.96 -0.85
N ARG A 69 -9.59 7.76 0.26
CA ARG A 69 -10.36 8.79 0.97
C ARG A 69 -9.60 9.17 2.24
N LEU A 70 -8.73 10.17 2.13
CA LEU A 70 -7.94 10.67 3.26
C LEU A 70 -8.22 12.16 3.51
N PRO A 71 -8.10 12.64 4.76
CA PRO A 71 -8.08 14.06 5.05
C PRO A 71 -6.77 14.70 4.56
N VAL A 72 -6.76 16.04 4.49
CA VAL A 72 -5.61 16.89 4.09
C VAL A 72 -5.19 16.74 2.62
N LEU A 73 -4.84 15.53 2.21
CA LEU A 73 -4.48 15.15 0.84
C LEU A 73 -5.09 13.78 0.53
N ASP A 74 -5.84 13.68 -0.57
CA ASP A 74 -6.45 12.41 -0.97
C ASP A 74 -5.40 11.37 -1.42
N GLY A 75 -5.75 10.08 -1.33
CA GLY A 75 -4.82 9.00 -1.59
C GLY A 75 -4.31 8.93 -3.03
N LEU A 76 -5.11 9.33 -4.02
CA LEU A 76 -4.64 9.37 -5.41
C LEU A 76 -3.60 10.47 -5.61
N SER A 77 -3.82 11.64 -5.00
CA SER A 77 -2.86 12.74 -5.04
C SER A 77 -1.58 12.42 -4.27
N ALA A 78 -1.69 11.80 -3.08
CA ALA A 78 -0.55 11.32 -2.30
C ALA A 78 0.29 10.30 -3.09
N ALA A 79 -0.38 9.31 -3.71
CA ALA A 79 0.28 8.31 -4.54
C ALA A 79 1.06 8.93 -5.69
N ARG A 80 0.47 9.87 -6.43
CA ARG A 80 1.17 10.55 -7.53
C ARG A 80 2.44 11.26 -7.07
N ARG A 81 2.40 11.93 -5.91
CA ARG A 81 3.58 12.60 -5.33
C ARG A 81 4.65 11.60 -4.95
N ILE A 82 4.29 10.58 -4.16
CA ILE A 82 5.22 9.52 -3.72
C ILE A 82 5.88 8.85 -4.93
N MET A 83 5.11 8.53 -5.97
CA MET A 83 5.60 7.83 -7.16
C MET A 83 6.46 8.72 -8.08
N ALA A 84 6.25 10.04 -8.05
CA ALA A 84 7.07 11.01 -8.78
C ALA A 84 8.45 11.17 -8.12
N ASP A 85 8.52 11.14 -6.80
CA ASP A 85 9.76 11.34 -6.03
C ASP A 85 10.62 10.05 -5.93
N CYS A 86 10.06 8.89 -6.30
CA CYS A 86 10.78 7.62 -6.33
C CYS A 86 11.68 7.48 -7.57
N GLU A 87 12.96 7.84 -7.45
CA GLU A 87 13.98 7.58 -8.47
C GLU A 87 14.37 6.08 -8.52
N GLY A 88 13.67 5.32 -9.37
CA GLY A 88 14.06 3.96 -9.79
C GLY A 88 13.72 2.81 -8.84
N GLN A 89 13.41 3.08 -7.56
CA GLN A 89 12.96 2.06 -6.59
C GLN A 89 11.60 2.45 -6.01
N ARG A 90 10.54 2.16 -6.75
CA ARG A 90 9.16 2.42 -6.34
C ARG A 90 8.66 1.35 -5.36
N PRO A 91 7.88 1.70 -4.33
CA PRO A 91 7.19 0.73 -3.50
C PRO A 91 6.12 -0.01 -4.29
N VAL A 92 5.74 -1.20 -3.82
CA VAL A 92 4.44 -1.78 -4.19
C VAL A 92 3.38 -0.93 -3.48
N MET A 93 2.55 -0.20 -4.21
CA MET A 93 1.46 0.56 -3.61
C MET A 93 0.12 -0.11 -3.92
N ILE A 94 -0.60 -0.49 -2.87
CA ILE A 94 -1.92 -1.12 -2.95
C ILE A 94 -2.95 -0.09 -2.48
N ALA A 95 -3.89 0.25 -3.36
CA ALA A 95 -5.02 1.08 -2.99
C ALA A 95 -5.94 0.35 -2.02
N VAL A 96 -6.55 1.06 -1.08
CA VAL A 96 -7.66 0.54 -0.31
C VAL A 96 -8.87 1.44 -0.52
N THR A 97 -10.02 0.84 -0.81
CA THR A 97 -11.25 1.59 -1.09
C THR A 97 -12.50 0.83 -0.67
N THR A 98 -13.59 1.56 -0.46
CA THR A 98 -14.95 0.99 -0.38
C THR A 98 -15.67 1.03 -1.73
N ASN A 99 -15.07 1.68 -2.74
CA ASN A 99 -15.66 1.90 -4.04
C ASN A 99 -15.27 0.78 -5.02
N THR A 100 -16.26 0.16 -5.65
CA THR A 100 -16.10 -0.96 -6.58
C THR A 100 -16.20 -0.55 -8.06
N LEU A 101 -16.30 0.75 -8.34
CA LEU A 101 -16.46 1.27 -9.69
C LEU A 101 -15.19 1.02 -10.54
N PRO A 102 -15.33 0.53 -11.79
CA PRO A 102 -14.19 0.26 -12.68
C PRO A 102 -13.28 1.45 -12.92
N GLU A 103 -13.81 2.68 -12.91
CA GLU A 103 -13.07 3.90 -13.12
C GLU A 103 -12.04 4.15 -12.01
N ILE A 104 -12.34 3.71 -10.77
CA ILE A 104 -11.40 3.82 -9.64
C ILE A 104 -10.15 2.99 -9.91
N LYS A 105 -10.33 1.77 -10.46
CA LYS A 105 -9.18 0.92 -10.82
C LYS A 105 -8.29 1.62 -11.84
N GLN A 106 -8.87 2.25 -12.86
CA GLN A 106 -8.11 3.00 -13.86
C GLN A 106 -7.36 4.19 -13.24
N GLN A 107 -8.00 4.92 -12.32
CA GLN A 107 -7.37 6.03 -11.61
C GLN A 107 -6.20 5.59 -10.72
N CYS A 108 -6.35 4.47 -10.01
CA CYS A 108 -5.28 3.90 -9.17
C CYS A 108 -4.07 3.50 -10.02
N MET A 109 -4.30 2.80 -11.13
CA MET A 109 -3.24 2.39 -12.06
C MET A 109 -2.54 3.62 -12.68
N ALA A 110 -3.31 4.64 -13.08
CA ALA A 110 -2.75 5.89 -13.61
C ALA A 110 -1.96 6.69 -12.55
N ALA A 111 -2.26 6.51 -11.27
CA ALA A 111 -1.47 7.06 -10.15
C ALA A 111 -0.21 6.25 -9.83
N GLY A 112 0.01 5.11 -10.50
CA GLY A 112 1.16 4.23 -10.30
C GLY A 112 0.97 3.14 -9.25
N MET A 113 -0.26 2.95 -8.74
CA MET A 113 -0.56 1.86 -7.82
C MET A 113 -0.56 0.51 -8.55
N ALA A 114 -0.10 -0.53 -7.86
CA ALA A 114 0.08 -1.86 -8.41
C ALA A 114 -1.20 -2.71 -8.33
N ASP A 115 -2.00 -2.53 -7.28
CA ASP A 115 -3.24 -3.27 -7.05
C ASP A 115 -4.21 -2.49 -6.15
N TYR A 116 -5.36 -3.08 -5.85
CA TYR A 116 -6.34 -2.52 -4.91
C TYR A 116 -7.03 -3.60 -4.08
N ILE A 117 -7.47 -3.21 -2.88
CA ILE A 117 -8.27 -4.02 -1.97
C ILE A 117 -9.57 -3.28 -1.68
N ILE A 118 -10.68 -4.03 -1.71
CA ILE A 118 -11.98 -3.54 -1.29
C ILE A 118 -12.15 -3.84 0.20
N LYS A 119 -12.45 -2.81 1.01
CA LYS A 119 -12.77 -2.99 2.44
C LYS A 119 -14.07 -3.78 2.60
N PRO A 120 -14.25 -4.57 3.68
CA PRO A 120 -13.37 -4.67 4.86
C PRO A 120 -12.14 -5.58 4.64
N TYR A 121 -11.10 -5.37 5.44
CA TYR A 121 -9.88 -6.16 5.36
C TYR A 121 -10.09 -7.59 5.87
N TYR A 122 -9.83 -8.58 5.01
CA TYR A 122 -9.79 -9.99 5.37
C TYR A 122 -8.41 -10.57 5.09
N LYS A 123 -7.93 -11.43 6.00
CA LYS A 123 -6.62 -12.10 5.83
C LYS A 123 -6.48 -12.78 4.47
N ALA A 124 -7.52 -13.47 4.01
CA ALA A 124 -7.52 -14.15 2.71
C ALA A 124 -7.27 -13.19 1.53
N THR A 125 -7.96 -12.05 1.50
CA THR A 125 -7.80 -11.03 0.44
C THR A 125 -6.41 -10.40 0.47
N LEU A 126 -5.87 -10.14 1.67
CA LEU A 126 -4.53 -9.59 1.81
C LEU A 126 -3.47 -10.60 1.35
N VAL A 127 -3.62 -11.88 1.70
CA VAL A 127 -2.72 -12.94 1.21
C VAL A 127 -2.76 -13.02 -0.31
N GLU A 128 -3.94 -13.06 -0.91
CA GLU A 128 -4.10 -13.16 -2.38
C GLU A 128 -3.37 -12.03 -3.11
N VAL A 129 -3.56 -10.79 -2.65
CA VAL A 129 -2.88 -9.63 -3.27
C VAL A 129 -1.38 -9.65 -2.98
N LEU A 130 -0.96 -9.96 -1.75
CA LEU A 130 0.45 -9.90 -1.37
C LEU A 130 1.29 -11.01 -2.00
N ASP A 131 0.73 -12.19 -2.28
CA ASP A 131 1.42 -13.32 -2.91
C ASP A 131 1.90 -12.99 -4.34
N HIS A 132 1.30 -11.99 -4.98
CA HIS A 132 1.78 -11.46 -6.26
C HIS A 132 3.13 -10.73 -6.15
N TYR A 133 3.50 -10.25 -4.97
CA TYR A 133 4.62 -9.31 -4.78
C TYR A 133 5.64 -9.77 -3.73
N PHE A 134 5.22 -10.53 -2.74
CA PHE A 134 6.03 -10.98 -1.61
C PHE A 134 5.74 -12.45 -1.31
N PRO A 135 6.75 -13.26 -0.96
CA PRO A 135 6.55 -14.64 -0.54
C PRO A 135 5.93 -14.64 0.85
N VAL A 136 4.60 -14.62 0.93
CA VAL A 136 3.89 -14.68 2.20
C VAL A 136 3.79 -16.14 2.64
N VAL A 137 4.23 -16.44 3.86
CA VAL A 137 4.13 -17.79 4.44
C VAL A 137 2.82 -17.85 5.23
N LEU A 138 1.97 -18.83 4.89
CA LEU A 138 0.67 -19.06 5.54
C LEU A 138 0.79 -19.66 6.95
#